data_AF-A0A1C5UHE1-F1
#
_entry.id   AF-A0A1C5UHE1-F1
#
_cell.length_a   1.000
_cell.length_b   1.000
_cell.length_c   1.000
_cell.angle_alpha   90.00
_cell.angle_beta   90.00
_cell.angle_gamma   90.00
#
_symmetry.space_group_name_H-M   'P 1'
#
loop_
_entity.id
_entity.type
_entity.pdbx_description
1 polymer ?
#
loop_
_entity_poly.entity_id
_entity_poly.type
_entity_poly.pdbx_seq_one_letter_code
_entity_poly.pdbx_strand_id
1 'polypeptide(L)'
;MKKISRYTVWMAVFAGWALLLAACSSGENGCMDEVQPDTSTATLILHTALLDKNRAVDISADNSVEYMYTLRIVVLHADGSVEHNVYVDFGNFPQTECFRILEVTRNETKKIYLIANEESVSSELHGKLETLTVGDNTFRSIVDELYFTPDYRNPIPMSSVYDVPVNAESLVERQFYLVRAATKFTFHFTNERENAVSVDAITISGIVGKTYLIPHKKEKEMFFEDEQFFWVDWMKKVADESQKHPEDVTLADRRGWIQDYDIPSGQTHEAVIVRSPTLVPGLTYHVNEAPTPGEKMFPVFYLPESKNLKDGTQEYGEQAYTMTLHLTEKNLEGETGASEEKEVLFTRLFPNLKALFRNTHILVDVTFWEEGVKVDVIPYSEVVLNPDFGL
;
A
#
# COMPACT_ATOMS: atom_id res chain seq x y z
N MET A 1 -29.61 23.65 28.92
CA MET A 1 -29.73 22.19 29.14
C MET A 1 -28.43 21.53 28.73
N LYS A 2 -27.89 20.70 29.63
CA LYS A 2 -26.53 20.13 29.63
C LYS A 2 -26.27 19.22 28.42
N LYS A 3 -25.21 19.50 27.66
CA LYS A 3 -24.39 18.48 27.00
C LYS A 3 -23.00 18.59 27.61
N ILE A 4 -22.74 17.72 28.58
CA ILE A 4 -21.42 17.51 29.17
C ILE A 4 -20.62 16.70 28.17
N SER A 5 -19.51 17.29 27.72
CA SER A 5 -18.56 16.75 26.77
C SER A 5 -17.86 15.51 27.33
N ARG A 6 -17.84 14.43 26.54
CA ARG A 6 -17.17 13.14 26.83
C ARG A 6 -15.63 13.20 26.77
N TYR A 7 -15.05 14.40 26.71
CA TYR A 7 -13.59 14.59 26.61
C TYR A 7 -12.87 14.69 27.97
N THR A 8 -13.57 14.68 29.10
CA THR A 8 -12.93 14.85 30.43
C THR A 8 -12.74 13.54 31.20
N VAL A 9 -13.14 12.38 30.65
CA VAL A 9 -13.02 11.08 31.34
C VAL A 9 -11.73 10.31 30.97
N TRP A 10 -11.04 10.66 29.89
CA TRP A 10 -9.82 9.95 29.48
C TRP A 10 -8.51 10.49 30.08
N MET A 11 -8.51 11.69 30.66
CA MET A 11 -7.32 12.27 31.32
C MET A 11 -7.25 12.00 32.83
N ALA A 12 -8.25 11.33 33.41
CA ALA A 12 -8.32 11.09 34.86
C ALA A 12 -7.89 9.67 35.28
N VAL A 13 -7.58 8.77 34.35
CA VAL A 13 -7.10 7.41 34.66
C VAL A 13 -5.56 7.31 34.65
N PHE A 14 -4.85 8.28 34.07
CA PHE A 14 -3.38 8.30 34.01
C PHE A 14 -2.69 9.02 35.19
N ALA A 15 -3.43 9.63 36.11
CA ALA A 15 -2.87 10.30 37.30
C ALA A 15 -3.10 9.54 38.62
N GLY A 16 -3.68 8.32 38.56
CA GLY A 16 -4.04 7.53 39.74
C GLY A 16 -3.04 6.45 40.16
N TRP A 17 -1.97 6.22 39.39
CA TRP A 17 -1.01 5.12 39.63
C TRP A 17 0.42 5.56 39.95
N ALA A 18 0.60 6.83 40.33
CA ALA A 18 1.90 7.38 40.73
C ALA A 18 1.96 7.86 42.20
N LEU A 19 0.97 7.55 43.05
CA LEU A 19 0.90 8.10 44.42
C LEU A 19 0.65 7.06 45.54
N LEU A 20 1.24 5.87 45.44
CA LEU A 20 1.18 4.90 46.55
C LEU A 20 2.53 4.41 47.09
N LEU A 21 3.63 5.14 46.87
CA LEU A 21 4.91 4.85 47.53
C LEU A 21 5.51 6.10 48.17
N ALA A 22 4.87 6.62 49.21
CA ALA A 22 5.54 7.46 50.21
C ALA A 22 4.65 7.67 51.44
N ALA A 23 4.62 6.70 52.35
CA ALA A 23 4.19 6.94 53.73
C ALA A 23 4.81 5.92 54.69
N CYS A 24 5.44 6.44 55.75
CA CYS A 24 6.10 5.79 56.90
C CYS A 24 7.51 5.24 56.60
N SER A 25 8.58 5.55 57.33
CA SER A 25 8.79 6.34 58.54
C SER A 25 10.29 6.61 58.70
N SER A 26 10.62 7.67 59.44
CA SER A 26 11.94 8.06 59.96
C SER A 26 12.90 6.91 60.36
N GLY A 27 14.19 7.05 60.03
CA GLY A 27 15.28 6.43 60.79
C GLY A 27 16.46 5.91 59.95
N GLU A 28 17.63 6.50 60.20
CA GLU A 28 19.03 6.11 59.90
C GLU A 28 19.35 4.77 59.19
N ASN A 29 20.31 4.90 58.25
CA ASN A 29 21.31 3.92 57.79
C ASN A 29 20.82 2.56 57.25
N GLY A 30 20.88 2.42 55.92
CA GLY A 30 20.98 1.13 55.25
C GLY A 30 21.28 1.32 53.77
N CYS A 31 22.37 0.71 53.28
CA CYS A 31 22.57 0.50 51.84
C CYS A 31 21.31 -0.14 51.25
N MET A 32 20.69 0.52 50.28
CA MET A 32 19.88 -0.18 49.29
C MET A 32 20.56 0.05 47.95
N ASP A 33 21.23 -1.00 47.47
CA ASP A 33 21.36 -1.22 46.03
C ASP A 33 19.97 -1.01 45.42
N GLU A 34 19.85 -0.07 44.49
CA GLU A 34 18.80 -0.17 43.48
C GLU A 34 19.12 -1.41 42.65
N VAL A 35 18.63 -2.56 43.09
CA VAL A 35 18.49 -3.72 42.23
C VAL A 35 17.48 -3.31 41.17
N GLN A 36 17.97 -2.80 40.04
CA GLN A 36 17.20 -2.82 38.80
C GLN A 36 16.70 -4.25 38.63
N PRO A 37 15.40 -4.49 38.40
CA PRO A 37 14.95 -5.83 38.12
C PRO A 37 15.67 -6.27 36.84
N ASP A 38 16.57 -7.24 37.01
CA ASP A 38 17.37 -7.94 36.00
C ASP A 38 16.42 -8.75 35.10
N THR A 39 15.55 -8.02 34.42
CA THR A 39 14.58 -8.55 33.48
C THR A 39 15.30 -8.61 32.16
N SER A 40 15.56 -9.83 31.69
CA SER A 40 16.08 -10.13 30.37
C SER A 40 15.12 -9.74 29.23
N THR A 41 14.06 -8.98 29.54
CA THR A 41 12.94 -8.62 28.67
C THR A 41 12.72 -7.11 28.61
N ALA A 42 12.35 -6.59 27.44
CA ALA A 42 11.96 -5.21 27.17
C ALA A 42 10.50 -5.16 26.71
N THR A 43 9.88 -3.99 26.88
CA THR A 43 8.55 -3.69 26.33
C THR A 43 8.72 -3.19 24.90
N LEU A 44 8.19 -3.93 23.93
CA LEU A 44 8.10 -3.51 22.52
C LEU A 44 6.71 -2.96 22.25
N ILE A 45 6.64 -1.67 21.90
CA ILE A 45 5.42 -1.01 21.46
C ILE A 45 5.43 -0.95 19.93
N LEU A 46 4.44 -1.60 19.32
CA LEU A 46 4.27 -1.68 17.87
C LEU A 46 3.10 -0.78 17.42
N HIS A 47 3.42 0.20 16.59
CA HIS A 47 2.44 0.99 15.85
C HIS A 47 2.45 0.51 14.41
N THR A 48 1.47 -0.28 14.00
CA THR A 48 1.32 -0.73 12.61
C THR A 48 0.33 0.18 11.90
N ALA A 49 0.64 0.60 10.67
CA ALA A 49 -0.26 1.36 9.82
C ALA A 49 -0.19 0.88 8.36
N LEU A 50 -1.25 1.14 7.59
CA LEU A 50 -1.18 1.03 6.13
C LEU A 50 -0.36 2.19 5.56
N LEU A 51 0.48 1.92 4.57
CA LEU A 51 1.43 2.92 4.05
C LEU A 51 0.72 4.18 3.50
N ASP A 52 -0.34 4.00 2.73
CA ASP A 52 -0.96 5.10 1.98
C ASP A 52 -2.19 5.72 2.67
N LYS A 53 -2.60 5.27 3.86
CA LYS A 53 -3.83 5.76 4.51
C LYS A 53 -3.54 6.68 5.70
N ASN A 54 -4.02 7.93 5.62
CA ASN A 54 -3.99 8.89 6.73
C ASN A 54 -5.22 8.71 7.67
N ARG A 55 -5.02 8.98 8.96
CA ARG A 55 -6.04 8.82 10.03
C ARG A 55 -7.31 9.64 9.74
N ALA A 56 -8.39 8.93 9.39
CA ALA A 56 -9.81 9.30 9.46
C ALA A 56 -10.27 10.59 8.76
N VAL A 57 -10.99 10.45 7.62
CA VAL A 57 -12.23 11.20 7.32
C VAL A 57 -13.14 10.31 6.46
N ASP A 58 -14.42 10.27 6.85
CA ASP A 58 -15.61 9.78 6.14
C ASP A 58 -15.57 9.94 4.61
N ILE A 59 -15.09 8.91 3.88
CA ILE A 59 -15.26 8.82 2.43
C ILE A 59 -15.95 7.50 2.10
N SER A 60 -17.24 7.59 1.79
CA SER A 60 -18.02 6.52 1.19
C SER A 60 -17.58 6.31 -0.26
N ALA A 61 -16.46 5.59 -0.43
CA ALA A 61 -16.04 4.82 -1.62
C ALA A 61 -14.62 4.24 -1.46
N ASP A 62 -14.09 4.16 -0.23
CA ASP A 62 -12.79 3.52 -0.04
C ASP A 62 -12.89 2.06 -0.50
N ASN A 63 -11.95 1.64 -1.34
CA ASN A 63 -11.98 0.33 -1.98
C ASN A 63 -11.77 -0.70 -0.87
N SER A 64 -12.86 -1.29 -0.36
CA SER A 64 -12.89 -2.01 0.91
C SER A 64 -11.84 -3.12 1.03
N VAL A 65 -11.35 -3.61 -0.11
CA VAL A 65 -10.27 -4.59 -0.24
C VAL A 65 -8.91 -4.08 0.25
N GLU A 66 -8.68 -2.77 0.35
CA GLU A 66 -7.41 -2.18 0.80
C GLU A 66 -7.32 -2.00 2.33
N TYR A 67 -8.33 -2.42 3.09
CA TYR A 67 -8.22 -2.36 4.55
C TYR A 67 -7.65 -3.66 5.15
N MET A 68 -7.19 -3.54 6.39
CA MET A 68 -6.73 -4.67 7.19
C MET A 68 -7.91 -5.25 7.97
N TYR A 69 -8.41 -6.41 7.55
CA TYR A 69 -9.43 -7.19 8.27
C TYR A 69 -8.81 -8.13 9.29
N THR A 70 -7.61 -8.61 9.01
CA THR A 70 -6.83 -9.42 9.93
C THR A 70 -5.38 -8.96 9.93
N LEU A 71 -4.67 -9.16 11.04
CA LEU A 71 -3.24 -8.88 11.17
C LEU A 71 -2.57 -9.99 11.98
N ARG A 72 -1.57 -10.63 11.40
CA ARG A 72 -0.61 -11.46 12.11
C ARG A 72 0.68 -10.68 12.36
N ILE A 73 1.13 -10.70 13.60
CA ILE A 73 2.42 -10.15 14.04
C ILE A 73 3.25 -11.33 14.54
N VAL A 74 4.35 -11.62 13.84
CA VAL A 74 5.29 -12.65 14.25
C VAL A 74 6.61 -12.00 14.61
N VAL A 75 7.06 -12.19 15.85
CA VAL A 75 8.37 -11.74 16.32
C VAL A 75 9.26 -12.96 16.44
N LEU A 76 10.41 -12.93 15.76
CA LEU A 76 11.40 -13.97 15.84
C LEU A 76 12.63 -13.50 16.62
N HIS A 77 13.21 -14.42 17.38
CA HIS A 77 14.56 -14.30 17.93
C HIS A 77 15.62 -14.20 16.82
N ALA A 78 16.84 -13.80 17.18
CA ALA A 78 17.95 -13.71 16.23
C ALA A 78 18.31 -15.05 15.56
N ASP A 79 18.02 -16.18 16.22
CA ASP A 79 18.21 -17.53 15.69
C ASP A 79 17.11 -17.98 14.71
N GLY A 80 16.03 -17.19 14.58
CA GLY A 80 14.89 -17.46 13.71
C GLY A 80 13.72 -18.19 14.38
N SER A 81 13.82 -18.51 15.67
CA SER A 81 12.72 -19.13 16.42
C SER A 81 11.63 -18.13 16.76
N VAL A 82 10.38 -18.61 16.78
CA VAL A 82 9.21 -17.79 17.12
C VAL A 82 9.26 -17.40 18.59
N GLU A 83 9.20 -16.11 18.86
CA GLU A 83 9.03 -15.56 20.20
C GLU A 83 7.57 -15.16 20.45
N HIS A 84 6.96 -14.50 19.46
CA HIS A 84 5.53 -14.16 19.47
C HIS A 84 4.91 -14.51 18.13
N ASN A 85 3.69 -15.05 18.18
CA ASN A 85 2.82 -15.26 17.04
C ASN A 85 1.42 -14.78 17.41
N VAL A 86 1.10 -13.55 17.05
CA VAL A 86 -0.13 -12.88 17.47
C VAL A 86 -1.03 -12.70 16.27
N TYR A 87 -2.21 -13.33 16.30
CA TYR A 87 -3.27 -13.12 15.32
C TYR A 87 -4.33 -12.16 15.85
N VAL A 88 -4.72 -11.20 15.03
CA VAL A 88 -5.76 -10.22 15.33
C VAL A 88 -6.80 -10.26 14.22
N ASP A 89 -8.05 -10.49 14.60
CA ASP A 89 -9.22 -10.40 13.73
C ASP A 89 -10.01 -9.13 14.06
N PHE A 90 -10.19 -8.25 13.08
CA PHE A 90 -10.96 -7.01 13.20
C PHE A 90 -12.43 -7.19 12.76
N GLY A 91 -12.81 -8.37 12.27
CA GLY A 91 -14.15 -8.71 11.82
C GLY A 91 -14.69 -7.73 10.78
N ASN A 92 -15.94 -7.30 10.96
CA ASN A 92 -16.61 -6.37 10.04
C ASN A 92 -16.16 -4.90 10.16
N PHE A 93 -15.18 -4.61 11.02
CA PHE A 93 -14.67 -3.26 11.27
C PHE A 93 -13.19 -3.19 10.92
N PRO A 94 -12.86 -3.22 9.62
CA PRO A 94 -11.47 -3.31 9.20
C PRO A 94 -10.72 -2.03 9.57
N GLN A 95 -9.42 -2.16 9.81
CA GLN A 95 -8.58 -1.09 10.36
C GLN A 95 -7.58 -0.57 9.33
N THR A 96 -7.11 0.65 9.55
CA THR A 96 -5.94 1.21 8.86
C THR A 96 -4.70 1.24 9.75
N GLU A 97 -4.87 0.95 11.04
CA GLU A 97 -3.82 0.95 12.04
C GLU A 97 -4.08 -0.07 13.15
N CYS A 98 -3.02 -0.52 13.80
CA CYS A 98 -3.09 -1.41 14.94
C CYS A 98 -1.97 -1.09 15.93
N PHE A 99 -2.35 -0.97 17.20
CA PHE A 99 -1.43 -0.78 18.31
C PHE A 99 -1.30 -2.06 19.13
N ARG A 100 -0.08 -2.51 19.41
CA ARG A 100 0.21 -3.67 20.26
C ARG A 100 1.41 -3.42 21.16
N ILE A 101 1.37 -4.04 22.34
CA ILE A 101 2.47 -4.04 23.30
C ILE A 101 2.84 -5.50 23.52
N LEU A 102 4.12 -5.84 23.35
CA LEU A 102 4.65 -7.19 23.57
C LEU A 102 5.85 -7.11 24.51
N GLU A 103 6.02 -8.10 25.36
CA GLU A 103 7.24 -8.27 26.16
C GLU A 103 8.20 -9.17 25.39
N VAL A 104 9.42 -8.70 25.11
CA VAL A 104 10.38 -9.38 24.24
C VAL A 104 11.77 -9.48 24.89
N THR A 105 12.53 -10.54 24.63
CA THR A 105 13.91 -10.70 25.10
C THR A 105 14.82 -9.57 24.63
N ARG A 106 15.72 -9.09 25.49
CA ARG A 106 16.69 -8.02 25.19
C ARG A 106 17.98 -8.55 24.55
N ASN A 107 18.79 -7.60 24.12
CA ASN A 107 20.16 -7.78 23.63
C ASN A 107 20.26 -8.64 22.37
N GLU A 108 19.26 -8.52 21.50
CA GLU A 108 19.26 -9.15 20.18
C GLU A 108 18.50 -8.31 19.16
N THR A 109 18.82 -8.53 17.88
CA THR A 109 18.03 -7.99 16.78
C THR A 109 16.94 -8.96 16.43
N LYS A 110 15.69 -8.52 16.58
CA LYS A 110 14.52 -9.33 16.29
C LYS A 110 14.09 -9.14 14.86
N LYS A 111 13.54 -10.19 14.27
CA LYS A 111 12.89 -10.11 12.95
C LYS A 111 11.38 -10.09 13.16
N ILE A 112 10.73 -9.00 12.75
CA ILE A 112 9.29 -8.81 12.92
C ILE A 112 8.62 -8.91 11.56
N TYR A 113 7.70 -9.86 11.41
CA TYR A 113 6.83 -10.01 10.26
C TYR A 113 5.45 -9.48 10.58
N LEU A 114 4.91 -8.69 9.66
CA LEU A 114 3.54 -8.23 9.69
C LEU A 114 2.85 -8.81 8.45
N ILE A 115 1.70 -9.46 8.64
CA ILE A 115 0.93 -10.05 7.55
C ILE A 115 -0.54 -9.70 7.75
N ALA A 116 -1.09 -8.87 6.88
CA ALA A 116 -2.50 -8.55 6.86
C ALA A 116 -3.25 -9.41 5.83
N ASN A 117 -4.50 -9.74 6.15
CA ASN A 117 -5.42 -10.45 5.25
C ASN A 117 -4.84 -11.78 4.74
N GLU A 118 -4.17 -12.54 5.61
CA GLU A 118 -3.44 -13.76 5.23
C GLU A 118 -4.33 -14.85 4.60
N GLU A 119 -5.61 -14.92 4.94
CA GLU A 119 -6.56 -15.88 4.36
C GLU A 119 -6.83 -15.63 2.87
N SER A 120 -6.64 -14.39 2.39
CA SER A 120 -6.75 -14.05 0.98
C SER A 120 -5.59 -14.61 0.14
N VAL A 121 -4.51 -15.09 0.78
CA VAL A 121 -3.42 -15.84 0.12
C VAL A 121 -3.85 -17.27 -0.14
N SER A 122 -4.30 -17.96 0.90
CA SER A 122 -4.92 -19.28 0.85
C SER A 122 -5.54 -19.63 2.21
N SER A 123 -6.58 -20.46 2.23
CA SER A 123 -7.16 -20.98 3.46
C SER A 123 -6.21 -21.88 4.27
N GLU A 124 -5.24 -22.51 3.61
CA GLU A 124 -4.23 -23.34 4.29
C GLU A 124 -3.20 -22.51 5.07
N LEU A 125 -2.90 -21.29 4.61
CA LEU A 125 -1.86 -20.46 5.22
C LEU A 125 -2.21 -20.13 6.66
N HIS A 126 -3.43 -19.64 6.90
CA HIS A 126 -3.90 -19.31 8.25
C HIS A 126 -3.76 -20.52 9.18
N GLY A 127 -4.26 -21.68 8.76
CA GLY A 127 -4.16 -22.92 9.53
C GLY A 127 -2.71 -23.31 9.87
N LYS A 128 -1.77 -23.17 8.93
CA LYS A 128 -0.34 -23.44 9.17
C LYS A 128 0.25 -22.47 10.19
N LEU A 129 -0.04 -21.18 10.07
CA LEU A 129 0.50 -20.16 10.96
C LEU A 129 -0.08 -20.22 12.36
N GLU A 130 -1.35 -20.62 12.52
CA GLU A 130 -1.98 -20.83 13.84
C GLU A 130 -1.32 -21.97 14.64
N THR A 131 -0.71 -22.96 13.99
CA THR A 131 -0.06 -24.07 14.70
C THR A 131 1.30 -23.72 15.31
N LEU A 132 1.86 -22.56 14.95
CA LEU A 132 3.20 -22.15 15.40
C LEU A 132 3.16 -21.63 16.83
N THR A 133 4.04 -22.18 17.65
CA THR A 133 4.22 -21.89 19.07
C THR A 133 5.61 -21.29 19.34
N VAL A 134 5.80 -20.78 20.55
CA VAL A 134 7.09 -20.23 20.98
C VAL A 134 8.18 -21.29 20.86
N GLY A 135 9.30 -20.93 20.22
CA GLY A 135 10.44 -21.81 19.93
C GLY A 135 10.40 -22.49 18.56
N ASP A 136 9.30 -22.40 17.81
CA ASP A 136 9.22 -22.99 16.47
C ASP A 136 10.14 -22.29 15.47
N ASN A 137 10.87 -23.06 14.67
CA ASN A 137 11.84 -22.56 13.68
C ASN A 137 11.36 -22.68 12.23
N THR A 138 10.09 -23.05 12.02
CA THR A 138 9.53 -23.35 10.69
C THR A 138 8.82 -22.16 10.05
N PHE A 139 8.51 -21.09 10.80
CA PHE A 139 7.75 -19.95 10.32
C PHE A 139 8.27 -19.40 8.97
N ARG A 140 9.57 -19.13 8.88
CA ARG A 140 10.20 -18.59 7.67
C ARG A 140 10.05 -19.52 6.48
N SER A 141 10.16 -20.83 6.68
CA SER A 141 9.97 -21.81 5.61
C SER A 141 8.53 -21.85 5.07
N ILE A 142 7.56 -21.38 5.85
CA ILE A 142 6.15 -21.28 5.45
C ILE A 142 5.91 -20.04 4.59
N VAL A 143 6.56 -18.91 4.90
CA VAL A 143 6.20 -17.60 4.31
C VAL A 143 7.24 -17.00 3.36
N ASP A 144 8.54 -17.23 3.58
CA ASP A 144 9.62 -16.52 2.87
C ASP A 144 9.59 -16.81 1.37
N GLU A 145 9.21 -18.03 0.93
CA GLU A 145 9.10 -18.39 -0.49
C GLU A 145 7.65 -18.60 -0.95
N LEU A 146 6.67 -18.23 -0.11
CA LEU A 146 5.27 -18.39 -0.45
C LEU A 146 4.85 -17.38 -1.50
N TYR A 147 4.40 -17.88 -2.65
CA TYR A 147 3.78 -17.06 -3.68
C TYR A 147 2.40 -17.61 -4.06
N PHE A 148 1.55 -16.73 -4.56
CA PHE A 148 0.15 -17.03 -4.83
C PHE A 148 -0.37 -16.24 -6.03
N THR A 149 -1.47 -16.72 -6.61
CA THR A 149 -2.24 -15.96 -7.60
C THR A 149 -3.25 -15.11 -6.84
N PRO A 150 -3.11 -13.77 -6.85
CA PRO A 150 -3.99 -12.91 -6.08
C PRO A 150 -5.39 -12.81 -6.68
N ASP A 151 -6.39 -12.73 -5.81
CA ASP A 151 -7.77 -12.36 -6.17
C ASP A 151 -8.13 -11.04 -5.52
N TYR A 152 -7.98 -9.95 -6.28
CA TYR A 152 -8.18 -8.58 -5.80
C TYR A 152 -9.65 -8.16 -5.63
N ARG A 153 -10.58 -9.12 -5.68
CA ARG A 153 -11.96 -8.95 -5.20
C ARG A 153 -12.07 -9.19 -3.70
N ASN A 154 -11.09 -9.87 -3.11
CA ASN A 154 -10.97 -10.10 -1.67
C ASN A 154 -10.04 -9.06 -1.03
N PRO A 155 -10.04 -8.92 0.31
CA PRO A 155 -9.07 -8.09 1.01
C PRO A 155 -7.63 -8.40 0.58
N ILE A 156 -6.88 -7.40 0.17
CA ILE A 156 -5.56 -7.57 -0.44
C ILE A 156 -4.56 -7.99 0.65
N PRO A 157 -3.82 -9.10 0.47
CA PRO A 157 -2.72 -9.44 1.37
C PRO A 157 -1.70 -8.31 1.43
N MET A 158 -1.25 -7.97 2.63
CA MET A 158 -0.20 -6.97 2.82
C MET A 158 0.85 -7.52 3.75
N SER A 159 2.11 -7.15 3.54
CA SER A 159 3.17 -7.64 4.40
C SER A 159 4.34 -6.69 4.49
N SER A 160 5.11 -6.83 5.55
CA SER A 160 6.41 -6.19 5.72
C SER A 160 7.25 -6.96 6.73
N VAL A 161 8.56 -6.81 6.62
CA VAL A 161 9.53 -7.49 7.48
C VAL A 161 10.56 -6.48 7.95
N TYR A 162 10.76 -6.40 9.25
CA TYR A 162 11.67 -5.45 9.88
C TYR A 162 12.72 -6.19 10.70
N ASP A 163 13.94 -5.66 10.70
CA ASP A 163 14.96 -6.00 11.68
C ASP A 163 14.98 -4.91 12.76
N VAL A 164 14.63 -5.29 13.99
CA VAL A 164 14.46 -4.36 15.11
C VAL A 164 15.50 -4.67 16.18
N PRO A 165 16.54 -3.82 16.35
CA PRO A 165 17.49 -3.98 17.44
C PRO A 165 16.79 -3.69 18.78
N VAL A 166 16.71 -4.70 19.64
CA VAL A 166 16.24 -4.57 21.03
C VAL A 166 17.48 -4.60 21.91
N ASN A 167 18.00 -3.40 22.20
CA ASN A 167 19.23 -3.22 22.97
C ASN A 167 18.97 -3.44 24.49
N ALA A 168 19.84 -2.89 25.34
CA ALA A 168 19.70 -2.97 26.80
C ALA A 168 18.50 -2.16 27.36
N GLU A 169 17.91 -1.29 26.53
CA GLU A 169 16.76 -0.45 26.88
C GLU A 169 15.55 -1.30 27.28
N SER A 170 14.78 -0.84 28.27
CA SER A 170 13.59 -1.53 28.76
C SER A 170 12.32 -1.25 27.95
N LEU A 171 12.37 -0.26 27.04
CA LEU A 171 11.24 0.16 26.22
C LEU A 171 11.73 0.47 24.80
N VAL A 172 11.12 -0.17 23.80
CA VAL A 172 11.39 0.06 22.38
C VAL A 172 10.06 0.38 21.71
N GLU A 173 9.91 1.60 21.20
CA GLU A 173 8.72 2.02 20.44
C GLU A 173 9.07 2.16 18.96
N ARG A 174 8.26 1.55 18.08
CA ARG A 174 8.50 1.57 16.64
C ARG A 174 7.21 1.72 15.84
N GLN A 175 7.29 2.53 14.79
CA GLN A 175 6.30 2.60 13.72
C GLN A 175 6.66 1.60 12.62
N PHE A 176 5.66 0.89 12.13
CA PHE A 176 5.75 -0.07 11.05
C PHE A 176 4.66 0.21 10.02
N TYR A 177 4.96 -0.07 8.77
CA TYR A 177 4.04 0.07 7.66
C TYR A 177 3.86 -1.24 6.93
N LEU A 178 2.64 -1.51 6.49
CA LEU A 178 2.30 -2.64 5.63
C LEU A 178 2.26 -2.19 4.17
N VAL A 179 2.81 -3.00 3.28
CA VAL A 179 2.74 -2.79 1.83
C VAL A 179 1.86 -3.87 1.19
N ARG A 180 0.95 -3.46 0.30
CA ARG A 180 0.08 -4.38 -0.44
C ARG A 180 0.91 -5.33 -1.30
N ALA A 181 0.54 -6.60 -1.40
CA ALA A 181 1.04 -7.54 -2.42
C ALA A 181 0.34 -7.30 -3.78
N ALA A 182 0.34 -6.04 -4.21
CA ALA A 182 -0.35 -5.55 -5.39
C ALA A 182 0.22 -4.21 -5.83
N THR A 183 0.01 -3.88 -7.10
CA THR A 183 0.12 -2.53 -7.64
C THR A 183 -1.27 -2.03 -7.98
N LYS A 184 -1.50 -0.73 -7.84
CA LYS A 184 -2.81 -0.09 -8.00
C LYS A 184 -2.80 0.80 -9.22
N PHE A 185 -3.83 0.72 -10.05
CA PHE A 185 -3.98 1.55 -11.24
C PHE A 185 -5.26 2.38 -11.13
N THR A 186 -5.09 3.68 -11.33
CA THR A 186 -6.18 4.65 -11.43
C THR A 186 -6.05 5.38 -12.76
N PHE A 187 -7.12 5.38 -13.55
CA PHE A 187 -7.18 6.12 -14.81
C PHE A 187 -8.18 7.24 -14.70
N HIS A 188 -7.71 8.44 -14.98
CA HIS A 188 -8.53 9.63 -15.13
C HIS A 188 -8.55 10.03 -16.60
N PHE A 189 -9.76 10.16 -17.14
CA PHE A 189 -9.99 10.54 -18.53
C PHE A 189 -10.53 11.96 -18.60
N THR A 190 -9.89 12.78 -19.41
CA THR A 190 -10.38 14.09 -19.84
C THR A 190 -10.64 14.02 -21.34
N ASN A 191 -11.83 14.42 -21.79
CA ASN A 191 -12.22 14.43 -23.18
C ASN A 191 -12.46 15.87 -23.64
N GLU A 192 -11.57 16.33 -24.52
CA GLU A 192 -11.55 17.66 -25.12
C GLU A 192 -12.22 17.65 -26.51
N ARG A 193 -12.87 16.54 -26.88
CA ARG A 193 -13.61 16.38 -28.13
C ARG A 193 -15.07 16.77 -27.96
N GLU A 194 -15.73 17.12 -29.06
CA GLU A 194 -17.19 17.34 -29.04
C GLU A 194 -17.98 16.05 -28.77
N ASN A 195 -17.52 14.93 -29.32
CA ASN A 195 -18.17 13.64 -29.20
C ASN A 195 -17.69 12.86 -27.97
N ALA A 196 -18.61 12.08 -27.37
CA ALA A 196 -18.26 11.16 -26.30
C ALA A 196 -17.40 10.00 -26.81
N VAL A 197 -16.50 9.51 -25.95
CA VAL A 197 -15.62 8.36 -26.22
C VAL A 197 -15.96 7.26 -25.24
N SER A 198 -16.21 6.04 -25.72
CA SER A 198 -16.31 4.87 -24.85
C SER A 198 -14.92 4.25 -24.66
N VAL A 199 -14.49 4.07 -23.42
CA VAL A 199 -13.34 3.23 -23.07
C VAL A 199 -13.88 1.88 -22.62
N ASP A 200 -13.77 0.87 -23.47
CA ASP A 200 -14.37 -0.45 -23.25
C ASP A 200 -13.50 -1.34 -22.37
N ALA A 201 -12.19 -1.23 -22.54
CA ALA A 201 -11.20 -1.97 -21.78
C ALA A 201 -9.83 -1.27 -21.77
N ILE A 202 -9.04 -1.62 -20.77
CA ILE A 202 -7.62 -1.25 -20.66
C ILE A 202 -6.81 -2.54 -20.61
N THR A 203 -5.77 -2.64 -21.44
CA THR A 203 -4.82 -3.76 -21.42
C THR A 203 -3.47 -3.27 -20.95
N ILE A 204 -2.88 -3.95 -19.96
CA ILE A 204 -1.51 -3.70 -19.49
C ILE A 204 -0.64 -4.92 -19.82
N SER A 205 0.43 -4.70 -20.56
CA SER A 205 1.40 -5.74 -20.94
C SER A 205 2.62 -5.75 -20.03
N GLY A 206 3.21 -6.93 -19.85
CA GLY A 206 4.41 -7.11 -19.02
C GLY A 206 4.10 -7.59 -17.60
N ILE A 207 2.92 -8.17 -17.38
CA ILE A 207 2.42 -8.50 -16.03
C ILE A 207 2.57 -9.98 -15.77
N VAL A 208 3.01 -10.35 -14.56
CA VAL A 208 3.11 -11.74 -14.13
C VAL A 208 1.88 -12.14 -13.31
N GLY A 209 1.55 -13.44 -13.30
CA GLY A 209 0.31 -13.95 -12.70
C GLY A 209 0.39 -14.30 -11.21
N LYS A 210 1.59 -14.34 -10.61
CA LYS A 210 1.76 -14.62 -9.18
C LYS A 210 2.74 -13.66 -8.54
N THR A 211 2.55 -13.42 -7.25
CA THR A 211 3.41 -12.57 -6.42
C THR A 211 3.77 -13.27 -5.11
N TYR A 212 4.90 -12.92 -4.52
CA TYR A 212 5.30 -13.38 -3.20
C TYR A 212 4.48 -12.70 -2.10
N LEU A 213 4.12 -13.45 -1.06
CA LEU A 213 3.49 -12.89 0.14
C LEU A 213 4.43 -11.87 0.79
N ILE A 214 5.67 -12.27 1.09
CA ILE A 214 6.70 -11.42 1.66
C ILE A 214 7.43 -10.67 0.54
N PRO A 215 7.87 -9.40 0.72
CA PRO A 215 8.67 -8.70 -0.29
C PRO A 215 10.08 -9.27 -0.43
N HIS A 216 10.51 -9.54 -1.66
CA HIS A 216 11.86 -10.01 -1.99
C HIS A 216 12.77 -8.86 -2.47
N LYS A 217 12.73 -7.71 -1.79
CA LYS A 217 13.69 -6.62 -2.04
C LYS A 217 15.08 -7.03 -1.56
N LYS A 218 16.12 -6.71 -2.34
CA LYS A 218 17.51 -7.12 -2.05
C LYS A 218 18.18 -6.19 -1.06
N GLU A 219 18.29 -4.91 -1.39
CA GLU A 219 18.86 -3.93 -0.49
C GLU A 219 17.81 -3.47 0.52
N LYS A 220 18.19 -3.35 1.79
CA LYS A 220 17.23 -2.97 2.84
C LYS A 220 17.00 -1.47 2.91
N GLU A 221 17.96 -0.69 2.44
CA GLU A 221 17.98 0.76 2.61
C GLU A 221 17.90 1.48 1.27
N MET A 222 17.36 2.70 1.31
CA MET A 222 17.25 3.60 0.18
C MET A 222 17.53 5.04 0.62
N PHE A 223 18.09 5.82 -0.29
CA PHE A 223 18.36 7.23 -0.03
C PHE A 223 17.13 8.08 -0.32
N PHE A 224 16.77 8.92 0.64
CA PHE A 224 15.86 10.04 0.43
C PHE A 224 16.69 11.32 0.65
N GLU A 225 17.04 12.00 -0.44
CA GLU A 225 18.04 13.07 -0.41
C GLU A 225 19.39 12.50 0.05
N ASP A 226 19.95 13.02 1.14
CA ASP A 226 21.24 12.58 1.69
C ASP A 226 21.10 11.61 2.87
N GLU A 227 19.87 11.19 3.22
CA GLU A 227 19.59 10.32 4.36
C GLU A 227 19.14 8.91 3.93
N GLN A 228 19.64 7.89 4.62
CA GLN A 228 19.26 6.49 4.39
C GLN A 228 18.04 6.11 5.24
N PHE A 229 17.05 5.51 4.59
CA PHE A 229 15.87 4.96 5.25
C PHE A 229 15.73 3.49 4.91
N PHE A 230 15.15 2.72 5.83
CA PHE A 230 14.62 1.41 5.47
C PHE A 230 13.59 1.57 4.34
N TRP A 231 13.60 0.67 3.37
CA TRP A 231 12.90 0.87 2.09
C TRP A 231 11.38 1.12 2.24
N VAL A 232 10.74 0.55 3.26
CA VAL A 232 9.30 0.79 3.51
C VAL A 232 9.08 2.23 3.99
N ASP A 233 9.95 2.73 4.87
CA ASP A 233 9.89 4.11 5.38
C ASP A 233 10.25 5.13 4.29
N TRP A 234 11.20 4.77 3.43
CA TRP A 234 11.48 5.51 2.19
C TRP A 234 10.23 5.58 1.31
N MET A 235 9.56 4.45 1.07
CA MET A 235 8.35 4.41 0.25
C MET A 235 7.24 5.28 0.85
N LYS A 236 7.06 5.25 2.18
CA LYS A 236 6.11 6.14 2.88
C LYS A 236 6.40 7.61 2.61
N LYS A 237 7.67 8.02 2.69
CA LYS A 237 8.08 9.41 2.43
C LYS A 237 7.84 9.83 0.99
N VAL A 238 8.15 8.96 0.03
CA VAL A 238 7.92 9.23 -1.39
C VAL A 238 6.42 9.35 -1.69
N ALA A 239 5.60 8.46 -1.13
CA ALA A 239 4.14 8.53 -1.25
C ALA A 239 3.59 9.83 -0.65
N ASP A 240 4.04 10.23 0.54
CA ASP A 240 3.63 11.48 1.19
C ASP A 240 4.02 12.73 0.40
N GLU A 241 5.17 12.73 -0.24
CA GLU A 241 5.59 13.83 -1.11
C GLU A 241 4.80 13.85 -2.41
N SER A 242 4.55 12.68 -3.00
CA SER A 242 3.74 12.54 -4.22
C SER A 242 2.33 13.05 -4.00
N GLN A 243 1.72 12.75 -2.85
CA GLN A 243 0.37 13.21 -2.52
C GLN A 243 0.29 14.74 -2.31
N LYS A 244 1.39 15.40 -1.96
CA LYS A 244 1.46 16.87 -1.87
C LYS A 244 1.62 17.55 -3.24
N HIS A 245 2.13 16.80 -4.22
CA HIS A 245 2.41 17.26 -5.58
C HIS A 245 1.85 16.24 -6.59
N PRO A 246 0.52 16.02 -6.59
CA PRO A 246 -0.10 14.93 -7.35
C PRO A 246 0.07 15.04 -8.86
N GLU A 247 0.48 16.20 -9.37
CA GLU A 247 0.76 16.49 -10.79
C GLU A 247 2.24 16.31 -11.20
N ASP A 248 3.16 16.07 -10.25
CA ASP A 248 4.59 15.98 -10.53
C ASP A 248 5.00 14.60 -11.07
N VAL A 249 4.91 14.45 -12.40
CA VAL A 249 5.35 13.26 -13.15
C VAL A 249 6.85 12.94 -12.98
N THR A 250 7.67 13.88 -12.49
CA THR A 250 9.13 13.70 -12.37
C THR A 250 9.58 13.26 -10.99
N LEU A 251 8.69 13.25 -9.99
CA LEU A 251 9.05 12.95 -8.60
C LEU A 251 9.71 11.58 -8.44
N ALA A 252 9.11 10.54 -9.03
CA ALA A 252 9.66 9.18 -8.97
C ALA A 252 11.05 9.08 -9.60
N ASP A 253 11.33 9.85 -10.65
CA ASP A 253 12.65 9.89 -11.27
C ASP A 253 13.68 10.63 -10.42
N ARG A 254 13.26 11.66 -9.67
CA ARG A 254 14.14 12.36 -8.72
C ARG A 254 14.43 11.53 -7.48
N ARG A 255 13.42 10.84 -6.92
CA ARG A 255 13.54 10.05 -5.69
C ARG A 255 14.11 8.66 -5.93
N GLY A 256 13.91 8.11 -7.12
CA GLY A 256 14.37 6.78 -7.51
C GLY A 256 13.25 5.75 -7.52
N TRP A 257 13.61 4.55 -7.97
CA TRP A 257 12.71 3.42 -8.13
C TRP A 257 13.24 2.20 -7.37
N ILE A 258 12.34 1.45 -6.73
CA ILE A 258 12.68 0.11 -6.24
C ILE A 258 12.74 -0.82 -7.44
N GLN A 259 13.94 -1.23 -7.83
CA GLN A 259 14.21 -2.10 -8.99
C GLN A 259 14.90 -3.41 -8.59
N ASP A 260 15.47 -3.45 -7.39
CA ASP A 260 16.23 -4.54 -6.80
C ASP A 260 15.31 -5.50 -6.03
N TYR A 261 14.41 -6.17 -6.74
CA TYR A 261 13.50 -7.16 -6.14
C TYR A 261 13.28 -8.36 -7.05
N ASP A 262 12.89 -9.47 -6.42
CA ASP A 262 12.49 -10.67 -7.15
C ASP A 262 10.98 -10.77 -7.31
N ILE A 263 10.61 -11.45 -8.40
CA ILE A 263 9.31 -12.03 -8.62
C ILE A 263 9.46 -13.56 -8.63
N PRO A 264 8.39 -14.35 -8.41
CA PRO A 264 8.51 -15.80 -8.42
C PRO A 264 9.17 -16.32 -9.71
N SER A 265 10.04 -17.31 -9.59
CA SER A 265 10.76 -17.84 -10.76
C SER A 265 9.83 -18.54 -11.76
N GLY A 266 10.21 -18.54 -13.04
CA GLY A 266 9.48 -19.25 -14.11
C GLY A 266 8.14 -18.61 -14.53
N GLN A 267 7.88 -17.36 -14.12
CA GLN A 267 6.70 -16.61 -14.56
C GLN A 267 6.81 -16.24 -16.04
N THR A 268 5.65 -16.17 -16.71
CA THR A 268 5.53 -15.56 -18.04
C THR A 268 4.88 -14.18 -17.89
N HIS A 269 5.43 -13.19 -18.59
CA HIS A 269 4.87 -11.84 -18.65
C HIS A 269 3.81 -11.80 -19.73
N GLU A 270 2.58 -11.51 -19.34
CA GLU A 270 1.40 -11.53 -20.20
C GLU A 270 0.74 -10.15 -20.28
N ALA A 271 -0.26 -10.04 -21.15
CA ALA A 271 -1.14 -8.89 -21.24
C ALA A 271 -2.42 -9.14 -20.45
N VAL A 272 -2.70 -8.28 -19.46
CA VAL A 272 -3.91 -8.35 -18.64
C VAL A 272 -4.94 -7.35 -19.15
N ILE A 273 -6.15 -7.83 -19.46
CA ILE A 273 -7.24 -7.00 -19.97
C ILE A 273 -8.27 -6.76 -18.86
N VAL A 274 -8.51 -5.50 -18.52
CA VAL A 274 -9.55 -5.07 -17.58
C VAL A 274 -10.68 -4.47 -18.38
N ARG A 275 -11.86 -5.11 -18.35
CA ARG A 275 -13.04 -4.70 -19.11
C ARG A 275 -14.00 -3.95 -18.20
N SER A 276 -14.29 -2.70 -18.54
CA SER A 276 -15.32 -1.90 -17.88
C SER A 276 -15.74 -0.77 -18.81
N PRO A 277 -16.76 -0.98 -19.65
CA PRO A 277 -17.28 0.05 -20.54
C PRO A 277 -17.56 1.34 -19.79
N THR A 278 -16.79 2.38 -20.14
CA THR A 278 -16.76 3.67 -19.44
C THR A 278 -16.97 4.77 -20.48
N LEU A 279 -18.16 5.36 -20.48
CA LEU A 279 -18.47 6.48 -21.36
C LEU A 279 -17.89 7.77 -20.78
N VAL A 280 -16.96 8.38 -21.51
CA VAL A 280 -16.39 9.70 -21.21
C VAL A 280 -17.17 10.73 -22.04
N PRO A 281 -17.91 11.66 -21.40
CA PRO A 281 -18.71 12.65 -22.14
C PRO A 281 -17.81 13.55 -23.00
N GLY A 282 -18.37 14.18 -24.03
CA GLY A 282 -17.68 15.22 -24.79
C GLY A 282 -17.75 16.58 -24.09
N LEU A 283 -17.28 17.62 -24.78
CA LEU A 283 -17.34 19.01 -24.33
C LEU A 283 -18.78 19.46 -24.02
N THR A 284 -18.91 20.25 -22.96
CA THR A 284 -20.15 20.94 -22.60
C THR A 284 -19.97 22.45 -22.75
N TYR A 285 -21.00 23.12 -23.28
CA TYR A 285 -20.97 24.54 -23.58
C TYR A 285 -21.96 25.28 -22.67
N HIS A 286 -21.44 26.23 -21.89
CA HIS A 286 -22.22 27.16 -21.07
C HIS A 286 -22.15 28.58 -21.65
N VAL A 287 -23.22 29.35 -21.48
CA VAL A 287 -23.32 30.69 -22.09
C VAL A 287 -22.29 31.63 -21.45
N ASN A 288 -21.45 32.26 -22.27
CA ASN A 288 -20.37 33.16 -21.87
C ASN A 288 -19.23 32.50 -21.06
N GLU A 289 -19.09 31.18 -21.12
CA GLU A 289 -18.00 30.44 -20.47
C GLU A 289 -17.18 29.67 -21.50
N ALA A 290 -15.94 29.30 -21.14
CA ALA A 290 -15.15 28.41 -21.96
C ALA A 290 -15.79 27.00 -21.98
N PRO A 291 -15.65 26.23 -23.07
CA PRO A 291 -16.09 24.84 -23.09
C PRO A 291 -15.47 24.05 -21.94
N THR A 292 -16.29 23.25 -21.25
CA THR A 292 -15.82 22.42 -20.14
C THR A 292 -15.60 20.99 -20.65
N PRO A 293 -14.37 20.42 -20.49
CA PRO A 293 -14.06 19.05 -20.88
C PRO A 293 -14.92 18.02 -20.16
N GLY A 294 -15.17 16.90 -20.83
CA GLY A 294 -15.81 15.77 -20.18
C GLY A 294 -14.81 14.99 -19.34
N GLU A 295 -15.12 14.73 -18.07
CA GLU A 295 -14.22 13.98 -17.18
C GLU A 295 -14.84 12.67 -16.70
N LYS A 296 -14.01 11.64 -16.57
CA LYS A 296 -14.44 10.34 -16.05
C LYS A 296 -13.30 9.54 -15.43
N MET A 297 -13.59 8.88 -14.31
CA MET A 297 -12.70 7.87 -13.73
C MET A 297 -13.05 6.49 -14.27
N PHE A 298 -12.03 5.74 -14.70
CA PHE A 298 -12.15 4.29 -14.87
C PHE A 298 -12.19 3.61 -13.49
N PRO A 299 -12.88 2.46 -13.33
CA PRO A 299 -12.80 1.71 -12.08
C PRO A 299 -11.36 1.34 -11.73
N VAL A 300 -10.98 1.61 -10.48
CA VAL A 300 -9.67 1.24 -9.93
C VAL A 300 -9.50 -0.28 -10.01
N PHE A 301 -8.32 -0.72 -10.43
CA PHE A 301 -7.96 -2.13 -10.47
C PHE A 301 -6.54 -2.36 -9.97
N TYR A 302 -6.23 -3.62 -9.67
CA TYR A 302 -4.95 -4.04 -9.12
C TYR A 302 -4.30 -5.10 -9.99
N LEU A 303 -2.98 -5.08 -10.04
CA LEU A 303 -2.17 -6.06 -10.74
C LEU A 303 -1.05 -6.57 -9.84
N PRO A 304 -0.56 -7.81 -10.02
CA PRO A 304 0.55 -8.33 -9.23
C PRO A 304 1.83 -7.52 -9.42
N GLU A 305 2.66 -7.49 -8.38
CA GLU A 305 4.06 -7.05 -8.48
C GLU A 305 4.73 -7.75 -9.67
N SER A 306 5.30 -6.98 -10.59
CA SER A 306 5.85 -7.49 -11.84
C SER A 306 7.21 -6.85 -12.13
N LYS A 307 8.05 -7.56 -12.86
CA LYS A 307 9.39 -7.10 -13.25
C LYS A 307 9.64 -7.36 -14.73
N ASN A 308 9.20 -6.45 -15.61
CA ASN A 308 9.41 -6.55 -17.06
C ASN A 308 10.62 -5.71 -17.50
N LEU A 309 11.82 -6.28 -17.40
CA LEU A 309 13.07 -5.58 -17.69
C LEU A 309 13.11 -5.07 -19.14
N LYS A 310 13.49 -3.80 -19.31
CA LYS A 310 13.66 -3.15 -20.61
C LYS A 310 14.84 -3.74 -21.39
N ASP A 311 15.92 -4.03 -20.66
CA ASP A 311 17.10 -4.71 -21.15
C ASP A 311 17.21 -6.06 -20.41
N GLY A 312 16.95 -7.16 -21.12
CA GLY A 312 16.92 -8.52 -20.56
C GLY A 312 18.31 -9.09 -20.21
N THR A 313 19.37 -8.28 -20.29
CA THR A 313 20.74 -8.69 -19.98
C THR A 313 21.13 -8.51 -18.51
N GLN A 314 20.40 -7.67 -17.77
CA GLN A 314 20.64 -7.38 -16.35
C GLN A 314 19.67 -8.17 -15.47
N GLU A 315 20.03 -8.42 -14.20
CA GLU A 315 19.15 -9.09 -13.22
C GLU A 315 18.11 -8.13 -12.61
N TYR A 316 18.52 -6.88 -12.43
CA TYR A 316 17.73 -5.75 -11.93
C TYR A 316 18.01 -4.53 -12.80
N GLY A 317 17.01 -3.66 -12.98
CA GLY A 317 17.16 -2.45 -13.77
C GLY A 317 15.83 -1.85 -14.17
N GLU A 318 15.89 -0.89 -15.11
CA GLU A 318 14.71 -0.21 -15.64
C GLU A 318 13.77 -1.20 -16.33
N GLN A 319 12.49 -1.04 -16.04
CA GLN A 319 11.41 -1.86 -16.56
C GLN A 319 10.57 -1.03 -17.54
N ALA A 320 9.83 -1.71 -18.43
CA ALA A 320 8.96 -1.06 -19.38
C ALA A 320 7.62 -1.80 -19.49
N TYR A 321 6.54 -1.03 -19.53
CA TYR A 321 5.18 -1.55 -19.58
C TYR A 321 4.39 -0.81 -20.65
N THR A 322 3.47 -1.51 -21.31
CA THR A 322 2.65 -0.94 -22.38
C THR A 322 1.19 -0.97 -21.96
N MET A 323 0.49 0.13 -22.23
CA MET A 323 -0.95 0.24 -22.10
C MET A 323 -1.60 0.21 -23.49
N THR A 324 -2.72 -0.49 -23.60
CA THR A 324 -3.64 -0.37 -24.74
C THR A 324 -5.03 0.02 -24.27
N LEU A 325 -5.55 1.15 -24.73
CA LEU A 325 -6.95 1.53 -24.57
C LEU A 325 -7.76 0.94 -25.71
N HIS A 326 -8.84 0.25 -25.38
CA HIS A 326 -9.85 -0.24 -26.32
C HIS A 326 -10.97 0.77 -26.32
N LEU A 327 -11.10 1.52 -27.42
CA LEU A 327 -12.03 2.64 -27.54
C LEU A 327 -13.11 2.31 -28.56
N THR A 328 -14.33 2.76 -28.29
CA THR A 328 -15.40 2.84 -29.28
C THR A 328 -15.82 4.30 -29.44
N GLU A 329 -15.66 4.81 -30.66
CA GLU A 329 -16.05 6.16 -31.04
C GLU A 329 -17.39 6.12 -31.78
N LYS A 330 -18.32 6.99 -31.39
CA LYS A 330 -19.59 7.18 -32.10
C LYS A 330 -19.45 8.38 -33.03
N ASN A 331 -19.50 8.13 -34.34
CA ASN A 331 -19.63 9.20 -35.31
C ASN A 331 -21.09 9.65 -35.35
N LEU A 332 -21.34 10.93 -35.06
CA LEU A 332 -22.62 11.56 -35.36
C LEU A 332 -22.62 11.98 -36.84
N GLU A 333 -23.43 11.26 -37.62
CA GLU A 333 -23.96 11.59 -38.95
C GLU A 333 -23.04 11.47 -40.18
N GLY A 334 -23.27 10.40 -40.95
CA GLY A 334 -23.34 10.47 -42.43
C GLY A 334 -24.80 10.51 -42.89
N GLU A 335 -25.06 11.02 -44.10
CA GLU A 335 -26.39 11.30 -44.71
C GLU A 335 -27.43 10.15 -44.72
N THR A 336 -27.09 8.96 -44.20
CA THR A 336 -27.93 7.76 -44.16
C THR A 336 -28.50 7.42 -42.78
N GLY A 337 -28.24 8.23 -41.74
CA GLY A 337 -28.92 8.13 -40.44
C GLY A 337 -28.58 6.88 -39.62
N ALA A 338 -27.53 6.14 -39.97
CA ALA A 338 -26.98 5.06 -39.16
C ALA A 338 -25.77 5.58 -38.37
N SER A 339 -25.78 5.41 -37.04
CA SER A 339 -24.60 5.63 -36.20
C SER A 339 -23.56 4.54 -36.51
N GLU A 340 -22.44 4.91 -37.12
CA GLU A 340 -21.31 3.99 -37.27
C GLU A 340 -20.46 4.03 -35.98
N GLU A 341 -20.41 2.90 -35.28
CA GLU A 341 -19.48 2.68 -34.17
C GLU A 341 -18.15 2.20 -34.75
N LYS A 342 -17.07 2.91 -34.41
CA LYS A 342 -15.71 2.55 -34.84
C LYS A 342 -14.90 2.11 -33.63
N GLU A 343 -14.44 0.87 -33.65
CA GLU A 343 -13.46 0.37 -32.68
C GLU A 343 -12.07 0.93 -33.02
N VAL A 344 -11.40 1.50 -32.02
CA VAL A 344 -10.06 2.09 -32.12
C VAL A 344 -9.20 1.56 -30.99
N LEU A 345 -8.00 1.07 -31.33
CA LEU A 345 -7.00 0.67 -30.34
C LEU A 345 -5.93 1.75 -30.24
N PHE A 346 -5.70 2.25 -29.04
CA PHE A 346 -4.61 3.18 -28.75
C PHE A 346 -3.57 2.51 -27.85
N THR A 347 -2.39 2.23 -28.39
CA THR A 347 -1.30 1.57 -27.66
C THR A 347 -0.16 2.54 -27.40
N ARG A 348 0.33 2.60 -26.15
CA ARG A 348 1.47 3.45 -25.78
C ARG A 348 2.26 2.83 -24.64
N LEU A 349 3.59 3.01 -24.67
CA LEU A 349 4.44 2.76 -23.51
C LEU A 349 4.10 3.73 -22.39
N PHE A 350 4.08 3.27 -21.15
CA PHE A 350 4.04 4.20 -20.03
C PHE A 350 5.34 5.03 -20.01
N PRO A 351 5.26 6.37 -20.10
CA PRO A 351 6.42 7.20 -20.41
C PRO A 351 7.52 7.19 -19.34
N ASN A 352 7.14 7.12 -18.07
CA ASN A 352 8.03 7.23 -16.91
C ASN A 352 7.83 6.11 -15.87
N LEU A 353 7.09 5.04 -16.17
CA LEU A 353 6.93 3.90 -15.27
C LEU A 353 8.12 2.94 -15.39
N LYS A 354 9.06 3.01 -14.45
CA LYS A 354 10.36 2.29 -14.52
C LYS A 354 10.47 1.08 -13.60
N ALA A 355 9.49 0.84 -12.73
CA ALA A 355 9.34 -0.40 -11.98
C ALA A 355 7.89 -0.63 -11.58
N LEU A 356 7.48 -1.90 -11.42
CA LEU A 356 6.15 -2.26 -10.90
C LEU A 356 6.27 -3.08 -9.60
N PHE A 357 7.06 -2.51 -8.67
CA PHE A 357 7.21 -3.06 -7.32
C PHE A 357 5.87 -2.98 -6.57
N ARG A 358 5.67 -3.86 -5.59
CA ARG A 358 4.43 -3.87 -4.80
C ARG A 358 4.17 -2.54 -4.10
N ASN A 359 2.91 -2.26 -3.84
CA ASN A 359 2.37 -1.02 -3.27
C ASN A 359 2.64 0.25 -4.09
N THR A 360 3.16 0.15 -5.30
CA THR A 360 3.16 1.27 -6.24
C THR A 360 1.72 1.56 -6.68
N HIS A 361 1.27 2.81 -6.47
CA HIS A 361 0.06 3.36 -7.07
C HIS A 361 0.44 4.12 -8.34
N ILE A 362 -0.15 3.75 -9.47
CA ILE A 362 0.02 4.37 -10.77
C ILE A 362 -1.25 5.16 -11.07
N LEU A 363 -1.17 6.48 -11.00
CA LEU A 363 -2.17 7.38 -11.54
C LEU A 363 -1.83 7.65 -13.01
N VAL A 364 -2.82 7.50 -13.89
CA VAL A 364 -2.67 7.73 -15.32
C VAL A 364 -3.72 8.74 -15.77
N ASP A 365 -3.25 9.92 -16.14
CA ASP A 365 -4.08 10.95 -16.74
C ASP A 365 -4.05 10.80 -18.26
N VAL A 366 -5.23 10.65 -18.85
CA VAL A 366 -5.40 10.46 -20.28
C VAL A 366 -6.30 11.56 -20.83
N THR A 367 -5.78 12.33 -21.77
CA THR A 367 -6.55 13.39 -22.45
C THR A 367 -6.82 13.01 -23.90
N PHE A 368 -8.09 12.94 -24.28
CA PHE A 368 -8.53 12.74 -25.66
C PHE A 368 -8.69 14.08 -26.37
N TRP A 369 -7.95 14.26 -27.47
CA TRP A 369 -8.02 15.42 -28.37
C TRP A 369 -8.54 14.98 -29.73
N GLU A 370 -9.01 15.93 -30.54
CA GLU A 370 -9.46 15.65 -31.93
C GLU A 370 -8.40 14.90 -32.75
N GLU A 371 -7.11 15.25 -32.57
CA GLU A 371 -6.00 14.67 -33.36
C GLU A 371 -5.09 13.72 -32.57
N GLY A 372 -5.45 13.34 -31.33
CA GLY A 372 -4.59 12.43 -30.57
C GLY A 372 -4.99 12.14 -29.12
N VAL A 373 -4.10 11.42 -28.42
CA VAL A 373 -4.25 11.05 -27.01
C VAL A 373 -2.95 11.37 -26.26
N LYS A 374 -3.06 12.20 -25.22
CA LYS A 374 -1.97 12.48 -24.28
C LYS A 374 -2.09 11.55 -23.08
N VAL A 375 -0.96 11.06 -22.58
CA VAL A 375 -0.90 10.19 -21.41
C VAL A 375 0.23 10.68 -20.52
N ASP A 376 -0.11 11.01 -19.28
CA ASP A 376 0.83 11.32 -18.20
C ASP A 376 0.68 10.26 -17.10
N VAL A 377 1.79 9.82 -16.51
CA VAL A 377 1.81 8.77 -15.48
C VAL A 377 2.49 9.29 -14.24
N ILE A 378 1.87 9.07 -13.08
CA ILE A 378 2.32 9.60 -11.79
C ILE A 378 2.37 8.43 -10.80
N PRO A 379 3.58 7.89 -10.54
CA PRO A 379 3.78 6.81 -9.57
C PRO A 379 3.73 7.32 -8.13
N TYR A 380 3.28 6.46 -7.21
CA TYR A 380 3.14 6.69 -5.76
C TYR A 380 2.10 7.75 -5.35
N SER A 381 1.33 8.28 -6.29
CA SER A 381 0.31 9.31 -6.03
C SER A 381 -1.03 8.66 -5.73
N GLU A 382 -1.67 9.07 -4.63
CA GLU A 382 -3.06 8.76 -4.35
C GLU A 382 -3.99 9.90 -4.76
N VAL A 383 -5.11 9.56 -5.42
CA VAL A 383 -6.19 10.51 -5.66
C VAL A 383 -7.07 10.60 -4.41
N VAL A 384 -6.99 11.72 -3.69
CA VAL A 384 -8.00 12.07 -2.70
C VAL A 384 -9.20 12.63 -3.46
N LEU A 385 -10.26 11.83 -3.56
CA LEU A 385 -11.53 12.30 -4.11
C LEU A 385 -12.11 13.33 -3.13
N ASN A 386 -11.98 14.61 -3.44
CA ASN A 386 -12.82 15.64 -2.83
C ASN A 386 -14.13 15.65 -3.62
N PRO A 387 -15.25 15.11 -3.09
CA PRO A 387 -16.53 15.41 -3.70
C PRO A 387 -16.75 16.92 -3.54
N ASP A 388 -16.78 17.64 -4.66
CA ASP A 388 -17.40 18.96 -4.71
C ASP A 388 -18.88 18.76 -4.38
N PHE A 389 -19.20 18.81 -3.09
CA PHE A 389 -20.56 19.03 -2.66
C PHE A 389 -20.92 20.46 -3.06
N GLY A 390 -21.68 20.57 -4.15
CA GLY A 390 -22.35 21.80 -4.52
C GLY A 390 -23.11 22.38 -3.32
N LEU A 391 -22.93 23.68 -3.12
CA LEU A 391 -23.70 24.50 -2.18
C LEU A 391 -25.16 24.63 -2.62
#